data_AF-A0A9N9XD07-F1
#
_entry.id   AF-A0A9N9XD07-F1
#
_cell.length_a   1.000
_cell.length_b   1.000
_cell.length_c   1.000
_cell.angle_alpha   90.00
_cell.angle_beta   90.00
_cell.angle_gamma   90.00
#
_symmetry.space_group_name_H-M   'P 1'
#
loop_
_entity.id
_entity.type
_entity.pdbx_description
1 polymer ?
#
loop_
_entity_poly.entity_id
_entity_poly.type
_entity_poly.pdbx_seq_one_letter_code
_entity_poly.pdbx_strand_id
1 'polypeptide(L)'
;MYRHVFDAKLNLLIGYPKSDTCSTYNSGKNTIEHKENCSIEFEFQKVDRQKPITDNNMWYITMDLQQTMPLPKLLASRAFYLRQVWLYNFGIHCITLSGSKSYFFTWTEDLADRGSTEIASCLFRFCKLLKEEYLQINHLIIFIWSDSCSGQNKNFIIVGLYQYLILNGYFKIIEHKFPEEDYSYLYSDRDILNIEKR
;
A
#
# COMPACT_ATOMS: atom_id res chain seq x y z
N MET A 1 29.85 18.18 12.03
CA MET A 1 31.07 17.82 12.82
C MET A 1 31.26 16.31 12.98
N TYR A 2 30.20 15.50 13.17
CA TYR A 2 30.34 14.04 13.36
C TYR A 2 30.59 13.19 12.10
N ARG A 3 30.25 13.70 10.90
CA ARG A 3 30.34 12.94 9.62
C ARG A 3 31.75 12.42 9.32
N HIS A 4 32.77 13.24 9.56
CA HIS A 4 34.17 12.88 9.33
C HIS A 4 34.66 11.73 10.25
N VAL A 5 34.09 11.57 11.45
CA VAL A 5 34.45 10.45 12.35
C VAL A 5 33.83 9.14 11.86
N PHE A 6 32.59 9.19 11.37
CA PHE A 6 31.90 8.03 10.81
C PHE A 6 32.54 7.54 9.50
N ASP A 7 32.91 8.46 8.61
CA ASP A 7 33.51 8.13 7.32
C ASP A 7 34.98 7.68 7.46
N ALA A 8 35.79 8.36 8.28
CA ALA A 8 37.24 8.12 8.31
C ALA A 8 37.71 7.06 9.33
N LYS A 9 36.94 6.79 10.39
CA LYS A 9 37.36 5.85 11.46
C LYS A 9 36.51 4.59 11.56
N LEU A 10 35.25 4.64 11.14
CA LEU A 10 34.31 3.52 11.30
C LEU A 10 33.86 2.93 9.96
N ASN A 11 34.17 3.58 8.82
CA ASN A 11 33.74 3.16 7.49
C ASN A 11 32.20 2.97 7.40
N LEU A 12 31.44 3.77 8.13
CA LEU A 12 29.98 3.70 8.20
C LEU A 12 29.37 4.82 7.36
N LEU A 13 28.95 4.49 6.14
CA LEU A 13 28.17 5.37 5.28
C LEU A 13 26.76 5.57 5.87
N ILE A 14 26.41 6.81 6.21
CA ILE A 14 25.03 7.20 6.51
C ILE A 14 24.27 7.29 5.18
N GLY A 15 23.58 6.21 4.82
CA GLY A 15 22.79 6.13 3.59
C GLY A 15 21.60 7.09 3.59
N TYR A 16 21.44 7.85 2.50
CA TYR A 16 20.17 8.49 2.11
C TYR A 16 19.13 7.42 1.74
N PRO A 17 17.81 7.73 1.75
CA PRO A 17 16.79 6.75 2.09
C PRO A 17 16.95 5.52 1.22
N LYS A 18 17.17 4.38 1.89
CA LYS A 18 17.22 3.10 1.20
C LYS A 18 15.82 2.90 0.65
N SER A 19 15.69 2.85 -0.67
CA SER A 19 14.61 2.07 -1.27
C SER A 19 14.64 0.71 -0.61
N ASP A 20 13.50 0.21 -0.13
CA ASP A 20 13.43 -1.07 0.58
C ASP A 20 14.19 -2.13 -0.20
N THR A 21 15.27 -2.64 0.40
CA THR A 21 16.08 -3.69 -0.21
C THR A 21 15.50 -5.03 0.18
N CYS A 22 15.27 -5.85 -0.83
CA CYS A 22 14.70 -7.17 -0.71
C CYS A 22 15.34 -8.01 0.41
N SER A 23 14.55 -8.66 1.25
CA SER A 23 15.05 -9.51 2.34
C SER A 23 15.83 -10.72 1.80
N THR A 24 15.39 -11.27 0.66
CA THR A 24 16.12 -12.30 -0.08
C THR A 24 17.48 -11.80 -0.58
N TYR A 25 17.59 -10.53 -1.01
CA TYR A 25 18.86 -9.88 -1.35
C TYR A 25 19.77 -9.68 -0.15
N ASN A 26 19.20 -9.23 0.97
CA ASN A 26 19.93 -9.07 2.23
C ASN A 26 20.38 -10.42 2.83
N SER A 27 19.66 -11.50 2.52
CA SER A 27 20.00 -12.87 2.94
C SER A 27 21.04 -13.57 2.05
N GLY A 28 21.46 -12.94 0.96
CA GLY A 28 22.43 -13.51 0.01
C GLY A 28 21.88 -14.64 -0.86
N LYS A 29 20.57 -14.90 -0.85
CA LYS A 29 19.88 -15.93 -1.64
C LYS A 29 19.38 -15.41 -2.98
N ASN A 30 20.15 -14.52 -3.60
CA ASN A 30 19.81 -13.93 -4.90
C ASN A 30 19.97 -14.94 -6.03
N THR A 31 18.90 -15.65 -6.38
CA THR A 31 18.86 -16.42 -7.62
C THR A 31 18.69 -15.49 -8.83
N ILE A 32 19.18 -15.92 -10.00
CA ILE A 32 19.01 -15.18 -11.27
C ILE A 32 17.52 -15.04 -11.59
N GLU A 33 16.76 -16.11 -11.37
CA GLU A 33 15.32 -16.18 -11.54
C GLU A 33 14.56 -15.11 -10.74
N HIS A 34 14.94 -14.89 -9.48
CA HIS A 34 14.29 -13.88 -8.64
C HIS A 34 14.50 -12.46 -9.17
N LYS A 35 15.70 -12.14 -9.70
CA LYS A 35 15.95 -10.83 -10.33
C LYS A 35 15.16 -10.62 -11.62
N GLU A 36 15.00 -11.67 -12.41
CA GLU A 36 14.22 -11.64 -13.64
C GLU A 36 12.74 -11.45 -13.34
N ASN A 37 12.19 -12.22 -12.40
CA ASN A 37 10.79 -12.09 -11.97
C ASN A 37 10.47 -10.70 -11.46
N CYS A 38 11.34 -10.13 -10.62
CA CYS A 38 11.16 -8.77 -10.09
C CYS A 38 11.17 -7.70 -11.20
N SER A 39 12.04 -7.86 -12.19
CA SER A 39 12.11 -6.94 -13.33
C SER A 39 10.85 -7.03 -14.17
N ILE A 40 10.37 -8.25 -14.44
CA ILE A 40 9.15 -8.52 -15.18
C ILE A 40 7.93 -7.93 -14.45
N GLU A 41 7.85 -8.12 -13.14
CA GLU A 41 6.74 -7.63 -12.32
C GLU A 41 6.67 -6.10 -12.29
N PHE A 42 7.82 -5.44 -12.15
CA PHE A 42 7.91 -3.99 -12.23
C PHE A 42 7.41 -3.46 -13.57
N GLU A 43 7.72 -4.14 -14.67
CA GLU A 43 7.18 -3.81 -15.99
C GLU A 43 5.66 -4.05 -16.07
N PHE A 44 5.13 -5.16 -15.52
CA PHE A 44 3.68 -5.38 -15.46
C PHE A 44 2.96 -4.29 -14.67
N GLN A 45 3.50 -3.89 -13.53
CA GLN A 45 2.93 -2.83 -12.71
C GLN A 45 2.95 -1.49 -13.46
N LYS A 46 4.02 -1.18 -14.21
CA LYS A 46 4.07 0.02 -15.07
C LYS A 46 3.02 -0.01 -16.17
N VAL A 47 2.86 -1.15 -16.84
CA VAL A 47 1.87 -1.31 -17.91
C VAL A 47 0.47 -1.10 -17.36
N ASP A 48 0.11 -1.74 -16.24
CA ASP A 48 -1.21 -1.57 -15.62
C ASP A 48 -1.47 -0.14 -15.14
N ARG A 49 -0.42 0.55 -14.68
CA ARG A 49 -0.48 1.95 -14.27
C ARG A 49 -0.71 2.91 -15.43
N GLN A 50 -0.23 2.61 -16.63
CA GLN A 50 -0.38 3.50 -17.80
C GLN A 50 -1.78 3.43 -18.42
N LYS A 51 -2.41 2.25 -18.38
CA LYS A 51 -3.78 2.03 -18.87
C LYS A 51 -4.82 3.08 -18.41
N PRO A 52 -4.99 3.39 -17.11
CA PRO A 52 -5.96 4.39 -16.62
C PRO A 52 -5.65 5.83 -17.05
N ILE A 53 -4.41 6.12 -17.45
CA ILE A 53 -4.02 7.46 -17.94
C ILE A 53 -4.54 7.67 -19.37
N THR A 54 -4.73 6.59 -20.12
CA THR A 54 -5.19 6.62 -21.50
C THR A 54 -6.68 6.29 -21.66
N ASP A 55 -7.23 5.47 -20.76
CA ASP A 55 -8.62 4.99 -20.82
C ASP A 55 -9.40 5.43 -19.58
N ASN A 56 -10.51 6.14 -19.79
CA ASN A 56 -11.41 6.58 -18.73
C ASN A 56 -12.10 5.41 -18.01
N ASN A 57 -12.21 4.25 -18.66
CA ASN A 57 -12.90 3.09 -18.13
C ASN A 57 -11.99 2.17 -17.30
N MET A 58 -10.73 2.57 -17.08
CA MET A 58 -9.78 1.77 -16.31
C MET A 58 -9.28 2.56 -15.12
N TRP A 59 -9.23 1.94 -13.95
CA TRP A 59 -8.59 2.48 -12.74
C TRP A 59 -7.46 1.58 -12.28
N TYR A 60 -6.42 2.19 -11.76
CA TYR A 60 -5.31 1.50 -11.12
C TYR A 60 -5.21 1.92 -9.67
N ILE A 61 -5.12 0.96 -8.76
CA ILE A 61 -5.11 1.21 -7.34
C ILE A 61 -4.03 0.37 -6.66
N THR A 62 -3.27 1.00 -5.77
CA THR A 62 -2.39 0.29 -4.84
C THR A 62 -2.86 0.51 -3.41
N MET A 63 -2.82 -0.52 -2.59
CA MET A 63 -3.25 -0.45 -1.20
C MET A 63 -2.22 -1.04 -0.25
N ASP A 64 -1.97 -0.34 0.85
CA ASP A 64 -1.05 -0.75 1.91
C ASP A 64 -1.54 -0.28 3.29
N LEU A 65 -1.18 -1.04 4.32
CA LEU A 65 -1.51 -0.72 5.70
C LEU A 65 -0.25 -0.37 6.48
N GLN A 66 -0.13 0.91 6.81
CA GLN A 66 1.01 1.46 7.52
C GLN A 66 1.29 0.73 8.85
N GLN A 67 2.56 0.75 9.26
CA GLN A 67 2.96 0.35 10.61
C GLN A 67 2.13 1.07 11.68
N THR A 68 1.72 0.34 12.71
CA THR A 68 0.89 0.86 13.81
C THR A 68 1.58 2.02 14.52
N MET A 69 0.89 3.15 14.63
CA MET A 69 1.42 4.34 15.28
C MET A 69 0.91 4.45 16.72
N PRO A 70 1.79 4.60 17.72
CA PRO A 70 1.34 4.77 19.09
C PRO A 70 0.82 6.20 19.34
N LEU A 71 -0.32 6.30 20.00
CA LEU A 71 -0.90 7.55 20.48
C LEU A 71 -1.07 7.55 22.01
N PRO A 72 -0.74 8.67 22.69
CA PRO A 72 -0.05 9.86 22.18
C PRO A 72 1.45 9.63 21.95
N LYS A 73 2.03 10.30 20.94
CA LYS A 73 3.49 10.27 20.69
C LYS A 73 4.22 11.14 21.71
N LEU A 74 4.56 10.54 22.86
CA LEU A 74 5.23 11.20 23.96
C LEU A 74 6.74 10.97 23.92
N LEU A 75 7.52 12.03 24.17
CA LEU A 75 8.99 11.95 24.31
C LEU A 75 9.41 11.56 25.74
N ALA A 76 8.46 11.52 26.68
CA ALA A 76 8.73 11.19 28.08
C ALA A 76 8.94 9.68 28.25
N SER A 77 10.03 9.29 28.91
CA SER A 77 10.35 7.88 29.20
C SER A 77 9.24 7.15 29.95
N ARG A 78 8.46 7.86 30.76
CA ARG A 78 7.29 7.31 31.48
C ARG A 78 6.23 6.72 30.54
N ALA A 79 6.11 7.25 29.32
CA ALA A 79 5.15 6.76 28.32
C ALA A 79 5.46 5.34 27.85
N PHE A 80 6.72 4.87 27.97
CA PHE A 80 7.10 3.49 27.67
C PHE A 80 6.42 2.48 28.60
N TYR A 81 6.15 2.87 29.85
CA TYR A 81 5.53 2.01 30.86
C TYR A 81 4.00 2.12 30.89
N LEU A 82 3.42 2.96 30.04
CA LEU A 82 1.97 3.13 29.93
C LEU A 82 1.46 2.41 28.69
N ARG A 83 0.22 1.91 28.75
CA ARG A 83 -0.46 1.35 27.59
C ARG A 83 -0.75 2.49 26.60
N GLN A 84 -0.20 2.37 25.40
CA GLN A 84 -0.42 3.31 24.30
C GLN A 84 -1.56 2.75 23.43
N VAL A 85 -2.38 3.66 22.90
CA VAL A 85 -3.47 3.32 21.98
C VAL A 85 -2.88 3.26 20.57
N TRP A 86 -3.12 2.19 19.81
CA TRP A 86 -2.69 2.12 18.43
C TRP A 86 -3.60 2.90 17.49
N LEU A 87 -3.00 3.71 16.62
CA LEU A 87 -3.62 4.29 15.44
C LEU A 87 -3.24 3.45 14.23
N TYR A 88 -4.26 3.06 13.47
CA TYR A 88 -4.14 2.38 12.20
C TYR A 88 -4.37 3.37 11.07
N ASN A 89 -3.61 3.23 9.98
CA ASN A 89 -3.74 4.04 8.78
C ASN A 89 -3.64 3.15 7.55
N PHE A 90 -4.73 3.08 6.80
CA PHE A 90 -4.82 2.36 5.54
C PHE A 90 -4.77 3.33 4.37
N GLY A 91 -3.73 3.19 3.54
CA GLY A 91 -3.47 4.04 2.39
C GLY A 91 -3.90 3.38 1.09
N ILE A 92 -4.68 4.11 0.29
CA ILE A 92 -5.08 3.72 -1.05
C ILE A 92 -4.63 4.80 -2.04
N HIS A 93 -3.72 4.45 -2.94
CA HIS A 93 -3.34 5.32 -4.05
C HIS A 93 -4.15 4.94 -5.28
N CYS A 94 -4.85 5.91 -5.87
CA CYS A 94 -5.71 5.72 -7.03
C CYS A 94 -5.23 6.55 -8.21
N ILE A 95 -5.12 5.92 -9.38
CA ILE A 95 -4.81 6.57 -10.64
C ILE A 95 -5.99 6.38 -11.58
N THR A 96 -6.48 7.52 -12.08
CA THR A 96 -7.58 7.62 -13.04
C THR A 96 -7.17 8.56 -14.17
N LEU A 97 -8.01 8.72 -15.19
CA LEU A 97 -7.80 9.69 -16.25
C LEU A 97 -7.67 11.13 -15.72
N SER A 98 -8.33 11.45 -14.61
CA SER A 98 -8.26 12.78 -13.98
C SER A 98 -6.96 13.03 -13.22
N GLY A 99 -6.12 12.01 -13.06
CA GLY A 99 -4.84 12.08 -12.35
C GLY A 99 -4.76 11.07 -11.19
N SER A 100 -3.68 11.21 -10.42
CA SER A 100 -3.39 10.38 -9.24
C SER A 100 -3.86 11.07 -7.96
N LYS A 101 -4.60 10.35 -7.10
CA LYS A 101 -5.06 10.81 -5.79
C LYS A 101 -4.78 9.74 -4.73
N SER A 102 -4.43 10.17 -3.53
CA SER A 102 -4.19 9.28 -2.37
C SER A 102 -5.30 9.46 -1.35
N TYR A 103 -5.79 8.34 -0.81
CA TYR A 103 -6.85 8.29 0.19
C TYR A 103 -6.33 7.57 1.43
N PHE A 104 -6.64 8.11 2.60
CA PHE A 104 -6.20 7.58 3.88
C PHE A 104 -7.40 7.34 4.78
N PHE A 105 -7.49 6.12 5.30
CA PHE A 105 -8.51 5.71 6.25
C PHE A 105 -7.83 5.44 7.58
N THR A 106 -8.15 6.24 8.59
CA THR A 106 -7.57 6.13 9.91
C THR A 106 -8.61 5.74 10.95
N TRP A 107 -8.22 4.87 11.87
CA TRP A 107 -9.03 4.49 13.02
C TRP A 107 -8.11 4.03 14.16
N THR A 108 -8.64 4.05 15.37
CA THR A 108 -7.92 3.67 16.59
C THR A 108 -8.35 2.29 17.09
N GLU A 109 -7.50 1.64 17.89
CA GLU A 109 -7.75 0.29 18.43
C GLU A 109 -9.03 0.16 19.27
N ASP A 110 -9.57 1.26 19.78
CA ASP A 110 -10.84 1.26 20.52
C ASP A 110 -12.07 1.21 19.60
N LEU A 111 -11.92 1.57 18.33
CA LEU A 111 -13.01 1.61 17.36
C LEU A 111 -13.15 0.28 16.61
N ALA A 112 -12.04 -0.26 16.13
CA ALA A 112 -12.03 -1.50 15.36
C ALA A 112 -10.65 -2.15 15.35
N ASP A 113 -10.62 -3.42 15.00
CA ASP A 113 -9.40 -4.21 14.89
C ASP A 113 -8.60 -3.86 13.62
N ARG A 114 -7.50 -4.59 13.37
CA ARG A 114 -6.62 -4.43 12.21
C ARG A 114 -6.79 -5.56 11.18
N GLY A 115 -7.98 -6.16 11.12
CA GLY A 115 -8.26 -7.35 10.34
C GLY A 115 -8.71 -7.05 8.91
N SER A 116 -8.92 -8.11 8.15
CA SER A 116 -9.42 -8.04 6.77
C SER A 116 -10.83 -7.45 6.65
N THR A 117 -11.64 -7.53 7.70
CA THR A 117 -12.98 -6.91 7.73
C THR A 117 -12.89 -5.39 7.69
N GLU A 118 -11.97 -4.80 8.46
CA GLU A 118 -11.74 -3.36 8.46
C GLU A 118 -11.16 -2.89 7.13
N ILE A 119 -10.22 -3.66 6.56
CA ILE A 119 -9.68 -3.40 5.22
C ILE A 119 -10.79 -3.43 4.17
N ALA A 120 -11.65 -4.45 4.19
CA ALA A 120 -12.79 -4.56 3.29
C ALA A 120 -13.78 -3.39 3.46
N SER A 121 -14.05 -2.97 4.70
CA SER A 121 -14.89 -1.82 4.99
C SER A 121 -14.31 -0.52 4.41
N CYS A 122 -13.01 -0.29 4.58
CA CYS A 122 -12.31 0.86 4.01
C CYS A 122 -12.35 0.84 2.48
N LEU A 123 -12.04 -0.31 1.87
CA LEU A 123 -12.07 -0.48 0.42
C LEU A 123 -13.48 -0.27 -0.14
N PHE A 124 -14.50 -0.78 0.55
CA PHE A 124 -15.89 -0.56 0.18
C PHE A 124 -16.29 0.93 0.25
N ARG A 125 -15.91 1.62 1.33
CA ARG A 125 -16.14 3.05 1.49
C ARG A 125 -15.47 3.84 0.36
N PHE A 126 -14.23 3.49 0.04
CA PHE A 126 -13.49 4.06 -1.06
C PHE A 126 -14.19 3.85 -2.42
N CYS A 127 -14.65 2.64 -2.73
CA CYS A 127 -15.39 2.37 -3.98
C CYS A 127 -16.69 3.19 -4.07
N LYS A 128 -17.39 3.41 -2.95
CA LYS A 128 -18.57 4.29 -2.91
C LYS A 128 -18.22 5.74 -3.24
N LEU A 129 -17.18 6.29 -2.61
CA LEU A 129 -16.71 7.65 -2.87
C LEU A 129 -16.36 7.85 -4.34
N LEU A 130 -15.64 6.89 -4.93
CA LEU A 130 -15.29 6.98 -6.34
C LEU A 130 -16.51 6.86 -7.27
N LYS A 131 -17.49 6.02 -6.95
CA LYS A 131 -18.73 5.95 -7.74
C LYS A 131 -19.51 7.26 -7.71
N GLU A 132 -19.50 7.95 -6.57
CA GLU A 132 -20.10 9.29 -6.43
C GLU A 132 -19.34 10.34 -7.24
N GLU A 133 -18.01 10.30 -7.27
CA GLU A 133 -17.19 11.21 -8.10
C GLU A 133 -17.33 10.95 -9.61
N TYR A 134 -17.50 9.69 -10.03
CA TYR A 134 -17.39 9.25 -11.43
C TYR A 134 -18.65 8.57 -11.97
N LEU A 135 -19.82 9.12 -11.64
CA LEU A 135 -21.19 8.62 -11.92
C LEU A 135 -21.50 8.14 -13.36
N GLN A 136 -20.67 8.46 -14.35
CA GLN A 136 -20.96 8.21 -15.77
C GLN A 136 -20.27 6.98 -16.38
N ILE A 137 -19.45 6.24 -15.62
CA ILE A 137 -18.64 5.15 -16.17
C ILE A 137 -19.34 3.79 -15.97
N ASN A 138 -19.95 3.27 -17.03
CA ASN A 138 -20.78 2.04 -16.96
C ASN A 138 -19.99 0.72 -17.12
N HIS A 139 -18.71 0.76 -17.46
CA HIS A 139 -17.90 -0.44 -17.76
C HIS A 139 -16.50 -0.38 -17.16
N LEU A 140 -16.43 -0.11 -15.87
CA LEU A 140 -15.17 0.13 -15.20
C LEU A 140 -14.40 -1.17 -14.94
N ILE A 141 -13.14 -1.20 -15.35
CA ILE A 141 -12.15 -2.24 -15.04
C ILE A 141 -11.19 -1.66 -14.00
N ILE A 142 -10.90 -2.41 -12.95
CA ILE A 142 -10.00 -1.97 -11.87
C ILE A 142 -8.86 -2.97 -11.70
N PHE A 143 -7.63 -2.44 -11.72
CA PHE A 143 -6.42 -3.16 -11.36
C PHE A 143 -6.04 -2.80 -9.93
N ILE A 144 -6.00 -3.79 -9.04
CA ILE A 144 -5.66 -3.64 -7.63
C ILE A 144 -4.33 -4.34 -7.38
N TRP A 145 -3.39 -3.63 -6.77
CA TRP A 145 -2.10 -4.15 -6.34
C TRP A 145 -1.96 -3.99 -4.82
N SER A 146 -1.67 -5.08 -4.12
CA SER A 146 -1.46 -5.06 -2.66
C SER A 146 -0.45 -6.10 -2.23
N ASP A 147 0.06 -6.00 -1.01
CA ASP A 147 0.83 -7.06 -0.40
C ASP A 147 0.05 -8.40 -0.35
N SER A 148 0.80 -9.50 -0.19
CA SER A 148 0.26 -10.86 -0.11
C SER A 148 -0.27 -11.23 1.28
N CYS A 149 -0.44 -10.26 2.19
CA CYS A 149 -0.78 -10.51 3.58
C CYS A 149 -2.15 -11.19 3.71
N SER A 150 -2.15 -12.45 4.14
CA SER A 150 -3.37 -13.26 4.23
C SER A 150 -4.37 -12.70 5.24
N GLY A 151 -3.88 -12.16 6.36
CA GLY A 151 -4.71 -11.56 7.40
C GLY A 151 -5.44 -10.29 6.96
N GLN A 152 -5.05 -9.68 5.84
CA GLN A 152 -5.54 -8.38 5.40
C GLN A 152 -6.10 -8.42 3.97
N ASN A 153 -5.25 -8.74 2.99
CA ASN A 153 -5.54 -8.56 1.57
C ASN A 153 -5.80 -9.88 0.82
N LYS A 154 -5.13 -10.97 1.21
CA LYS A 154 -5.23 -12.27 0.53
C LYS A 154 -6.13 -13.26 1.28
N ASN A 155 -7.44 -12.95 1.31
CA ASN A 155 -8.44 -13.78 2.01
C ASN A 155 -9.83 -13.73 1.34
N PHE A 156 -10.73 -14.61 1.82
CA PHE A 156 -12.11 -14.74 1.31
C PHE A 156 -12.99 -13.51 1.55
N ILE A 157 -12.70 -12.69 2.57
CA ILE A 157 -13.49 -11.48 2.86
C ILE A 157 -13.30 -10.46 1.73
N ILE A 158 -12.06 -10.25 1.29
CA ILE A 158 -11.73 -9.37 0.16
C ILE A 158 -12.33 -9.90 -1.14
N VAL A 159 -12.23 -11.20 -1.41
CA VAL A 159 -12.86 -11.82 -2.60
C VAL A 159 -14.39 -11.69 -2.56
N GLY A 160 -15.00 -11.90 -1.40
CA GLY A 160 -16.44 -11.70 -1.20
C GLY A 160 -16.88 -10.26 -1.44
N LEU A 161 -16.08 -9.29 -1.00
CA LEU A 161 -16.29 -7.88 -1.31
C LEU A 161 -16.23 -7.62 -2.83
N TYR A 162 -15.25 -8.17 -3.54
CA TYR A 162 -15.16 -8.02 -5.00
C TYR A 162 -16.38 -8.58 -5.71
N GLN A 163 -16.84 -9.76 -5.30
CA GLN A 163 -18.07 -10.35 -5.83
C GLN A 163 -19.27 -9.43 -5.59
N TYR A 164 -19.41 -8.88 -4.39
CA TYR A 164 -20.45 -7.92 -4.07
C TYR A 164 -20.39 -6.67 -4.96
N LEU A 165 -19.20 -6.11 -5.16
CA LEU A 165 -19.00 -4.92 -5.99
C LEU A 165 -19.39 -5.16 -7.46
N ILE A 166 -19.04 -6.32 -8.01
CA ILE A 166 -19.40 -6.70 -9.39
C ILE A 166 -20.92 -6.89 -9.51
N LEU A 167 -21.54 -7.62 -8.57
CA LEU A 167 -22.98 -7.88 -8.59
C LEU A 167 -23.82 -6.61 -8.46
N ASN A 168 -23.32 -5.59 -7.75
CA ASN A 168 -23.96 -4.28 -7.62
C ASN A 168 -23.58 -3.29 -8.74
N GLY A 169 -22.88 -3.75 -9.78
CA GLY A 169 -22.50 -2.94 -10.94
C GLY A 169 -21.57 -1.78 -10.59
N TYR A 170 -20.67 -1.94 -9.62
CA TYR A 170 -19.58 -0.98 -9.41
C TYR A 170 -18.49 -1.16 -10.45
N PHE A 171 -18.11 -2.41 -10.72
CA PHE A 171 -17.05 -2.77 -11.66
C PHE A 171 -17.52 -3.93 -12.53
N LYS A 172 -17.03 -3.96 -13.78
CA LYS A 172 -17.24 -5.09 -14.67
C LYS A 172 -16.20 -6.18 -14.43
N ILE A 173 -14.94 -5.77 -14.20
CA ILE A 173 -13.80 -6.66 -13.99
C ILE A 173 -12.96 -6.08 -12.87
N ILE A 174 -12.58 -6.93 -11.91
CA ILE A 174 -11.64 -6.62 -10.84
C ILE A 174 -10.46 -7.58 -11.00
N GLU A 175 -9.27 -7.04 -11.26
CA GLU A 175 -8.02 -7.80 -11.27
C GLU A 175 -7.21 -7.45 -10.03
N HIS A 176 -7.10 -8.38 -9.09
CA HIS A 176 -6.26 -8.22 -7.91
C HIS A 176 -4.95 -8.99 -8.08
N LYS A 177 -3.84 -8.25 -8.14
CA LYS A 177 -2.48 -8.75 -8.34
C LYS A 177 -1.68 -8.58 -7.06
N PHE A 178 -0.85 -9.58 -6.78
CA PHE A 178 0.03 -9.61 -5.63
C PHE A 178 1.47 -9.59 -6.13
N PRO A 179 2.31 -8.67 -5.66
CA PRO A 179 3.72 -8.65 -5.95
C PRO A 179 4.43 -9.83 -5.29
N GLU A 180 5.56 -10.25 -5.87
CA GLU A 180 6.46 -11.19 -5.22
C GLU A 180 7.00 -10.55 -3.92
N GLU A 181 7.12 -11.37 -2.87
CA GLU A 181 7.62 -10.90 -1.58
C GLU A 181 9.01 -10.26 -1.78
N ASP A 182 9.24 -9.17 -1.05
CA ASP A 182 10.48 -8.38 -1.04
C ASP A 182 10.74 -7.37 -2.18
N TYR A 183 9.85 -7.22 -3.17
CA TYR A 183 10.01 -6.21 -4.25
C TYR A 183 8.78 -5.35 -4.53
N SER A 184 7.81 -5.38 -3.63
CA SER A 184 6.58 -4.61 -3.70
C SER A 184 6.80 -3.13 -3.42
N TYR A 185 7.38 -2.37 -4.35
CA TYR A 185 7.33 -0.91 -4.24
C TYR A 185 5.97 -0.42 -4.71
N LEU A 186 5.00 -0.34 -3.79
CA LEU A 186 3.67 0.17 -4.09
C LEU A 186 3.66 1.71 -3.96
N TYR A 187 2.77 2.36 -4.70
CA TYR A 187 2.66 3.81 -4.61
C TYR A 187 1.99 4.26 -3.31
N SER A 188 1.14 3.41 -2.73
CA SER A 188 0.63 3.57 -1.37
C SER A 188 1.77 3.69 -0.36
N ASP A 189 2.81 2.86 -0.46
CA ASP A 189 3.97 2.89 0.43
C ASP A 189 4.69 4.23 0.31
N ARG A 190 4.87 4.74 -0.91
CA ARG A 190 5.47 6.06 -1.15
C ARG A 190 4.65 7.18 -0.50
N ASP A 191 3.33 7.13 -0.62
CA ASP A 191 2.47 8.16 -0.07
C ASP A 191 2.49 8.14 1.47
N ILE A 192 2.48 6.94 2.05
CA ILE A 192 2.65 6.74 3.50
C ILE A 192 4.01 7.29 3.96
N LEU A 193 5.10 6.95 3.26
CA LEU A 193 6.44 7.45 3.56
C LEU A 193 6.53 8.99 3.47
N ASN A 194 5.77 9.61 2.56
CA ASN A 194 5.73 11.06 2.45
C ASN A 194 4.98 11.72 3.63
N ILE A 195 3.99 11.04 4.21
CA ILE A 195 3.32 11.50 5.44
C ILE A 195 4.23 11.35 6.65
N GLU A 196 5.05 10.30 6.71
CA GLU A 196 5.96 10.05 7.83
C GLU A 196 7.15 11.02 7.89
N LYS A 197 7.56 11.59 6.74
CA LYS A 197 8.66 12.55 6.67
C LYS A 197 8.27 13.85 7.39
N ARG A 198 8.98 14.12 8.49
CA ARG A 198 8.98 15.38 9.25
C ARG A 198 10.02 16.35 8.71
#